data_AF-S8C7Q3-F1
#
_entry.id   AF-S8C7Q3-F1
#
_cell.length_a   1.000
_cell.length_b   1.000
_cell.length_c   1.000
_cell.angle_alpha   90.00
_cell.angle_beta   90.00
_cell.angle_gamma   90.00
#
_symmetry.space_group_name_H-M   'P 1'
#
loop_
_entity.id
_entity.type
_entity.pdbx_description
1 polymer ?
#
loop_
_entity_poly.entity_id
_entity_poly.type
_entity_poly.pdbx_seq_one_letter_code
_entity_poly.pdbx_strand_id
1 'polypeptide(L)'
;FKVYVKGVAGNDSGGVGIAVYDRNDKLFYKSSKGFSGRDFLANHPWIEFKAMMEGLEIASMLDLSASTFITTSPLVYQYIHGGAPQLTADIAALSVHINASLRKLSHVTVSLVADNAIKYATELARKASAGGSKKAIKTVNCSICLENTYLDQIFQIEACRHRYCFTCMSKHAQMKLLQGILPKCPYVNCKSELSLDGCKNFLTPEM
;
A
#
# COMPACT_ATOMS: atom_id res chain seq x y z
N PHE A 1 3.50 7.09 11.40
CA PHE A 1 2.74 7.33 10.14
C PHE A 1 1.27 7.49 10.46
N LYS A 2 0.54 8.30 9.68
CA LYS A 2 -0.93 8.38 9.76
C LYS A 2 -1.51 7.58 8.61
N VAL A 3 -2.36 6.59 8.89
CA VAL A 3 -2.98 5.70 7.90
C VAL A 3 -4.48 5.99 7.86
N TYR A 4 -4.92 6.75 6.87
CA TYR A 4 -6.34 7.06 6.66
C TYR A 4 -7.00 5.92 5.90
N VAL A 5 -8.03 5.32 6.49
CA VAL A 5 -8.76 4.18 5.90
C VAL A 5 -10.23 4.55 5.72
N LYS A 6 -10.78 4.23 4.54
CA LYS A 6 -12.20 4.47 4.24
C LYS A 6 -12.80 3.38 3.37
N GLY A 7 -13.90 2.79 3.84
CA GLY A 7 -14.84 2.04 3.01
C GLY A 7 -15.98 2.94 2.52
N VAL A 8 -16.41 2.76 1.28
CA VAL A 8 -17.61 3.38 0.72
C VAL A 8 -18.43 2.29 0.06
N ALA A 9 -19.69 2.15 0.48
CA ALA A 9 -20.67 1.30 -0.19
C ALA A 9 -21.47 2.14 -1.19
N GLY A 10 -21.61 1.64 -2.42
CA GLY A 10 -22.59 2.07 -3.41
C GLY A 10 -23.67 0.99 -3.58
N ASN A 11 -24.57 1.20 -4.54
CA ASN A 11 -25.71 0.29 -4.75
C ASN A 11 -25.26 -1.12 -5.17
N ASP A 12 -24.41 -1.22 -6.20
CA ASP A 12 -23.97 -2.53 -6.74
C ASP A 12 -22.45 -2.75 -6.62
N SER A 13 -21.77 -1.83 -5.93
CA SER A 13 -20.32 -1.83 -5.82
C SER A 13 -19.85 -1.23 -4.50
N GLY A 14 -18.65 -1.59 -4.07
CA GLY A 14 -17.97 -1.04 -2.91
C GLY A 14 -16.57 -0.55 -3.29
N GLY A 15 -16.04 0.36 -2.50
CA GLY A 15 -14.70 0.88 -2.67
C GLY A 15 -13.98 1.02 -1.34
N VAL A 16 -12.72 0.62 -1.32
CA VAL A 16 -11.77 0.91 -0.24
C VAL A 16 -10.78 1.96 -0.74
N GLY A 17 -10.49 2.94 0.08
CA GLY A 17 -9.48 3.96 -0.16
C GLY A 17 -8.57 4.12 1.05
N ILE A 18 -7.27 4.15 0.81
CA ILE A 18 -6.23 4.18 1.84
C ILE A 18 -5.19 5.23 1.46
N ALA A 19 -4.84 6.09 2.40
CA ALA A 19 -3.77 7.07 2.24
C ALA A 19 -2.87 7.06 3.47
N VAL A 20 -1.56 6.93 3.25
CA VAL A 20 -0.53 6.91 4.28
C VAL A 20 0.26 8.20 4.19
N TYR A 21 0.40 8.89 5.31
CA TYR A 21 1.19 10.10 5.44
C TYR A 21 2.34 9.87 6.42
N ASP A 22 3.50 10.44 6.08
CA ASP A 22 4.66 10.45 6.96
C ASP A 22 4.49 11.44 8.12
N ARG A 23 5.57 11.67 8.87
CA ARG A 23 5.56 12.57 10.04
C ARG A 23 5.48 14.06 9.68
N ASN A 24 5.78 14.40 8.43
CA ASN A 24 5.77 15.77 7.91
C ASN A 24 4.45 16.06 7.14
N ASP A 25 3.42 15.23 7.34
CA ASP A 25 2.15 15.28 6.63
C ASP A 25 2.29 15.24 5.09
N LYS A 26 3.39 14.65 4.59
CA LYS A 26 3.56 14.37 3.16
C LYS A 26 2.93 13.02 2.84
N LEU A 27 2.19 12.96 1.73
CA LEU A 27 1.63 11.70 1.23
C LEU A 27 2.77 10.75 0.89
N PHE A 28 2.86 9.66 1.64
CA PHE A 28 3.87 8.62 1.50
C PHE A 28 3.37 7.49 0.58
N TYR A 29 2.12 7.05 0.77
CA TYR A 29 1.54 5.96 -0.01
C TYR A 29 0.04 6.13 -0.19
N LYS A 30 -0.52 5.58 -1.27
CA LYS A 30 -1.97 5.52 -1.50
C LYS A 30 -2.38 4.21 -2.17
N SER A 31 -3.55 3.70 -1.81
CA SER A 31 -4.16 2.53 -2.43
C SER A 31 -5.66 2.69 -2.52
N SER A 32 -6.27 2.04 -3.50
CA SER A 32 -7.71 1.99 -3.67
C SER A 32 -8.13 0.69 -4.33
N LYS A 33 -9.20 0.07 -3.86
CA LYS A 33 -9.68 -1.24 -4.35
C LYS A 33 -11.19 -1.24 -4.48
N GLY A 34 -11.68 -1.62 -5.66
CA GLY A 34 -13.10 -1.75 -5.95
C GLY A 34 -13.60 -3.17 -5.73
N PHE A 35 -14.87 -3.31 -5.39
CA PHE A 35 -15.56 -4.58 -5.15
C PHE A 35 -16.91 -4.56 -5.90
N SER A 36 -17.29 -5.68 -6.51
CA SER A 36 -18.52 -5.83 -7.31
C SER A 36 -19.24 -7.12 -6.93
N GLY A 37 -20.57 -7.09 -6.80
CA GLY A 37 -21.37 -8.25 -6.38
C GLY A 37 -22.68 -7.86 -5.69
N ARG A 38 -23.68 -8.77 -5.65
CA ARG A 38 -25.01 -8.47 -5.10
C ARG A 38 -25.07 -8.35 -3.56
N ASP A 39 -23.94 -8.57 -2.88
CA ASP A 39 -23.86 -8.60 -1.41
C ASP A 39 -23.53 -7.22 -0.78
N PHE A 40 -23.32 -6.17 -1.59
CA PHE A 40 -22.96 -4.82 -1.09
C PHE A 40 -24.16 -3.96 -0.68
N LEU A 41 -25.38 -4.33 -1.10
CA LEU A 41 -26.63 -3.61 -0.85
C LEU A 41 -26.98 -3.44 0.65
N ALA A 42 -26.37 -4.26 1.53
CA ALA A 42 -26.69 -4.30 2.96
C ALA A 42 -25.47 -4.14 3.91
N ASN A 43 -24.27 -3.95 3.39
CA ASN A 43 -23.03 -4.22 4.15
C ASN A 43 -22.09 -3.00 4.26
N HIS A 44 -22.65 -1.82 4.54
CA HIS A 44 -21.87 -0.63 4.94
C HIS A 44 -20.85 -0.93 6.07
N PRO A 45 -21.16 -1.77 7.09
CA PRO A 45 -20.15 -2.15 8.07
C PRO A 45 -19.02 -3.01 7.50
N TRP A 46 -19.32 -3.96 6.62
CA TRP A 46 -18.31 -4.85 6.04
C TRP A 46 -17.24 -4.08 5.25
N ILE A 47 -17.65 -3.12 4.41
CA ILE A 47 -16.69 -2.38 3.57
C ILE A 47 -15.73 -1.52 4.41
N GLU A 48 -16.20 -0.99 5.55
CA GLU A 48 -15.37 -0.24 6.50
C GLU A 48 -14.39 -1.17 7.23
N PHE A 49 -14.83 -2.37 7.65
CA PHE A 49 -13.93 -3.40 8.21
C PHE A 49 -12.91 -3.87 7.18
N LYS A 50 -13.33 -4.04 5.93
CA LYS A 50 -12.44 -4.40 4.82
C LYS A 50 -11.39 -3.31 4.58
N ALA A 51 -11.77 -2.03 4.65
CA ALA A 51 -10.84 -0.91 4.55
C ALA A 51 -9.79 -0.93 5.66
N MET A 52 -10.19 -1.21 6.90
CA MET A 52 -9.27 -1.34 8.02
C MET A 52 -8.30 -2.52 7.83
N MET A 53 -8.81 -3.69 7.44
CA MET A 53 -8.01 -4.88 7.18
C MET A 53 -6.94 -4.63 6.10
N GLU A 54 -7.34 -4.06 4.94
CA GLU A 54 -6.40 -3.72 3.85
C GLU A 54 -5.40 -2.64 4.30
N GLY A 55 -5.81 -1.69 5.14
CA GLY A 55 -4.91 -0.70 5.74
C GLY A 55 -3.83 -1.35 6.62
N LEU A 56 -4.21 -2.34 7.44
CA LEU A 56 -3.29 -3.08 8.30
C LEU A 56 -2.32 -3.93 7.49
N GLU A 57 -2.80 -4.57 6.42
CA GLU A 57 -1.93 -5.29 5.48
C GLU A 57 -0.93 -4.36 4.81
N ILE A 58 -1.36 -3.15 4.39
CA ILE A 58 -0.45 -2.13 3.84
C ILE A 58 0.55 -1.65 4.88
N ALA A 59 0.13 -1.42 6.12
CA ALA A 59 1.06 -1.02 7.17
C ALA A 59 2.11 -2.10 7.47
N SER A 60 1.70 -3.37 7.45
CA SER A 60 2.62 -4.51 7.58
C SER A 60 3.55 -4.62 6.38
N MET A 61 3.04 -4.42 5.17
CA MET A 61 3.81 -4.51 3.93
C MET A 61 4.81 -3.35 3.76
N LEU A 62 4.54 -2.21 4.38
CA LEU A 62 5.43 -1.04 4.39
C LEU A 62 6.33 -1.00 5.63
N ASP A 63 6.33 -2.06 6.47
CA ASP A 63 7.07 -2.14 7.73
C ASP A 63 6.92 -0.89 8.61
N LEU A 64 5.69 -0.40 8.76
CA LEU A 64 5.41 0.81 9.53
C LEU A 64 5.55 0.50 11.04
N SER A 65 6.70 0.85 11.61
CA SER A 65 7.05 0.61 13.03
C SER A 65 6.12 1.27 14.05
N ALA A 66 5.51 2.41 13.70
CA ALA A 66 4.46 3.05 14.50
C ALA A 66 3.44 3.76 13.61
N SER A 67 2.17 3.39 13.74
CA SER A 67 1.10 3.94 12.90
C SER A 67 -0.17 4.26 13.70
N THR A 68 -0.76 5.40 13.38
CA THR A 68 -2.11 5.76 13.83
C THR A 68 -3.05 5.60 12.66
N PHE A 69 -3.99 4.68 12.80
CA PHE A 69 -5.07 4.46 11.84
C PHE A 69 -6.20 5.44 12.11
N ILE A 70 -6.63 6.14 11.07
CA ILE A 70 -7.66 7.17 11.14
C ILE A 70 -8.86 6.66 10.36
N THR A 71 -9.97 6.46 11.05
CA THR A 71 -11.23 5.97 10.48
C THR A 71 -12.37 6.90 10.87
N THR A 72 -13.46 6.88 10.09
CA THR A 72 -14.72 7.54 10.47
C THR A 72 -15.80 6.56 10.87
N SER A 73 -15.49 5.25 10.85
CA SER A 73 -16.46 4.20 11.21
C SER A 73 -16.46 3.97 12.72
N PRO A 74 -17.56 4.32 13.43
CA PRO A 74 -17.66 4.07 14.87
C PRO A 74 -17.62 2.58 15.19
N LEU A 75 -18.14 1.73 14.30
CA LEU A 75 -18.16 0.27 14.48
C LEU A 75 -16.75 -0.32 14.48
N VAL A 76 -15.90 0.10 13.54
CA VAL A 76 -14.49 -0.33 13.48
C VAL A 76 -13.74 0.16 14.72
N TYR A 77 -13.95 1.44 15.10
CA TYR A 77 -13.32 2.03 16.27
C TYR A 77 -13.70 1.27 17.56
N GLN A 78 -15.00 1.02 17.78
CA GLN A 78 -15.50 0.28 18.94
C GLN A 78 -14.94 -1.14 18.98
N TYR A 79 -14.97 -1.86 17.85
CA TYR A 79 -14.44 -3.22 17.75
C TYR A 79 -12.97 -3.32 18.17
N ILE A 80 -12.12 -2.42 17.66
CA ILE A 80 -10.67 -2.44 17.97
C ILE A 80 -10.40 -2.12 19.45
N HIS A 81 -11.23 -1.27 20.06
CA HIS A 81 -11.10 -0.90 21.48
C HIS A 81 -11.81 -1.89 22.43
N GLY A 82 -12.11 -3.10 21.98
CA GLY A 82 -12.68 -4.16 22.82
C GLY A 82 -14.21 -4.06 23.01
N GLY A 83 -14.88 -3.19 22.27
CA GLY A 83 -16.33 -3.20 22.16
C GLY A 83 -16.82 -4.48 21.48
N ALA A 84 -18.03 -4.93 21.84
CA ALA A 84 -18.68 -6.10 21.26
C ALA A 84 -19.87 -5.69 20.37
N PRO A 85 -19.64 -5.06 19.20
CA PRO A 85 -20.73 -4.80 18.26
C PRO A 85 -21.31 -6.12 17.74
N GLN A 86 -22.59 -6.14 17.39
CA GLN A 86 -23.19 -7.31 16.74
C GLN A 86 -22.60 -7.44 15.32
N LEU A 87 -21.73 -8.44 15.13
CA LEU A 87 -21.05 -8.69 13.87
C LEU A 87 -21.75 -9.81 13.10
N THR A 88 -21.91 -9.62 11.80
CA THR A 88 -22.30 -10.69 10.88
C THR A 88 -21.13 -11.68 10.71
N ALA A 89 -21.40 -12.89 10.23
CA ALA A 89 -20.38 -13.92 10.01
C ALA A 89 -19.24 -13.43 9.10
N ASP A 90 -19.57 -12.67 8.05
CA ASP A 90 -18.58 -12.13 7.11
C ASP A 90 -17.65 -11.11 7.77
N ILE A 91 -18.18 -10.28 8.67
CA ILE A 91 -17.37 -9.31 9.42
C ILE A 91 -16.51 -10.03 10.46
N ALA A 92 -17.03 -11.07 11.11
CA ALA A 92 -16.26 -11.88 12.04
C ALA A 92 -15.02 -12.51 11.37
N ALA A 93 -15.12 -12.94 10.11
CA ALA A 93 -13.98 -13.44 9.35
C ALA A 93 -12.90 -12.35 9.11
N LEU A 94 -13.31 -11.11 8.79
CA LEU A 94 -12.37 -9.98 8.67
C LEU A 94 -11.73 -9.62 10.02
N SER A 95 -12.51 -9.66 11.09
CA SER A 95 -12.10 -9.39 12.46
C SER A 95 -10.94 -10.28 12.94
N VAL A 96 -10.94 -11.56 12.56
CA VAL A 96 -9.82 -12.49 12.83
C VAL A 96 -8.52 -12.00 12.16
N HIS A 97 -8.60 -11.56 10.90
CA HIS A 97 -7.45 -11.05 10.16
C HIS A 97 -6.95 -9.72 10.73
N ILE A 98 -7.86 -8.82 11.09
CA ILE A 98 -7.54 -7.55 11.76
C ILE A 98 -6.76 -7.81 13.05
N ASN A 99 -7.24 -8.72 13.91
CA ASN A 99 -6.58 -9.04 15.18
C ASN A 99 -5.22 -9.73 14.97
N ALA A 100 -5.07 -10.54 13.92
CA ALA A 100 -3.78 -11.13 13.58
C ALA A 100 -2.76 -10.06 13.15
N SER A 101 -3.18 -9.10 12.32
CA SER A 101 -2.31 -8.00 11.87
C SER A 101 -1.96 -7.02 13.00
N LEU A 102 -2.92 -6.67 13.86
CA LEU A 102 -2.68 -5.81 15.03
C LEU A 102 -1.64 -6.39 15.99
N ARG A 103 -1.59 -7.72 16.15
CA ARG A 103 -0.59 -8.40 17.00
C ARG A 103 0.82 -8.42 16.38
N LYS A 104 0.93 -8.35 15.06
CA LYS A 104 2.22 -8.36 14.35
C LYS A 104 2.87 -6.98 14.31
N LEU A 105 2.08 -5.92 14.30
CA LEU A 105 2.55 -4.54 14.24
C LEU A 105 2.90 -4.03 15.65
N SER A 106 4.07 -3.42 15.80
CA SER A 106 4.66 -3.08 17.12
C SER A 106 3.87 -2.01 17.88
N HIS A 107 3.42 -0.96 17.18
CA HIS A 107 2.68 0.16 17.77
C HIS A 107 1.57 0.63 16.82
N VAL A 108 0.35 0.15 17.06
CA VAL A 108 -0.85 0.58 16.34
C VAL A 108 -1.80 1.28 17.28
N THR A 109 -2.18 2.51 16.94
CA THR A 109 -3.31 3.21 17.57
C THR A 109 -4.39 3.48 16.54
N VAL A 110 -5.64 3.61 16.98
CA VAL A 110 -6.78 3.91 16.09
C VAL A 110 -7.53 5.13 16.62
N SER A 111 -7.81 6.08 15.75
CA SER A 111 -8.55 7.31 16.06
C SER A 111 -9.80 7.41 15.21
N LEU A 112 -10.93 7.72 15.86
CA LEU A 112 -12.18 8.05 15.21
C LEU A 112 -12.23 9.56 14.94
N VAL A 113 -12.51 9.94 13.69
CA VAL A 113 -12.63 11.34 13.28
C VAL A 113 -13.93 11.59 12.52
N ALA A 114 -14.28 12.86 12.32
CA ALA A 114 -15.42 13.24 11.48
C ALA A 114 -15.15 12.96 9.99
N ASP A 115 -16.20 12.70 9.22
CA ASP A 115 -16.13 12.33 7.79
C ASP A 115 -15.33 13.31 6.92
N ASN A 116 -15.36 14.60 7.27
CA ASN A 116 -14.63 15.64 6.54
C ASN A 116 -13.11 15.62 6.78
N ALA A 117 -12.61 14.83 7.74
CA ALA A 117 -11.18 14.75 8.06
C ALA A 117 -10.41 13.76 7.16
N ILE A 118 -11.12 12.89 6.43
CA ILE A 118 -10.49 11.81 5.63
C ILE A 118 -10.77 11.94 4.12
N LYS A 119 -11.02 13.18 3.64
CA LYS A 119 -11.46 13.50 2.26
C LYS A 119 -10.71 12.74 1.17
N TYR A 120 -9.39 12.65 1.27
CA TYR A 120 -8.57 12.02 0.24
C TYR A 120 -8.75 10.48 0.18
N ALA A 121 -8.81 9.81 1.33
CA ALA A 121 -9.13 8.37 1.39
C ALA A 121 -10.57 8.10 0.90
N THR A 122 -11.52 8.98 1.23
CA THR A 122 -12.89 8.89 0.71
C THR A 122 -12.94 9.04 -0.81
N GLU A 123 -12.18 9.96 -1.39
CA GLU A 123 -12.11 10.16 -2.84
C GLU A 123 -11.52 8.93 -3.55
N LEU A 124 -10.49 8.33 -2.97
CA LEU A 124 -9.91 7.07 -3.46
C LEU A 124 -10.95 5.94 -3.44
N ALA A 125 -11.70 5.80 -2.34
CA ALA A 125 -12.74 4.78 -2.20
C ALA A 125 -13.87 4.99 -3.22
N ARG A 126 -14.37 6.22 -3.37
CA ARG A 126 -15.44 6.55 -4.33
C ARG A 126 -15.02 6.25 -5.77
N LYS A 127 -13.82 6.68 -6.18
CA LYS A 127 -13.28 6.37 -7.51
C LYS A 127 -13.19 4.87 -7.77
N ALA A 128 -12.74 4.11 -6.78
CA ALA A 128 -12.66 2.65 -6.89
C ALA A 128 -14.04 1.97 -6.96
N SER A 129 -15.05 2.51 -6.28
CA SER A 129 -16.43 2.01 -6.32
C SER A 129 -17.14 2.29 -7.65
N ALA A 130 -16.92 3.46 -8.27
CA ALA A 130 -17.66 3.93 -9.45
C ALA A 130 -17.16 3.32 -10.76
N GLY A 131 -15.89 2.93 -10.83
CA GLY A 131 -15.33 2.26 -11.99
C GLY A 131 -14.41 1.19 -11.48
N GLY A 132 -14.93 -0.05 -11.36
CA GLY A 132 -14.27 -1.23 -10.82
C GLY A 132 -12.80 -1.24 -11.20
N SER A 133 -11.97 -0.64 -10.35
CA SER A 133 -10.62 -0.34 -10.73
C SER A 133 -9.86 -1.64 -10.58
N LYS A 134 -9.70 -2.36 -11.70
CA LYS A 134 -8.64 -3.34 -11.89
C LYS A 134 -7.29 -2.64 -11.82
N LYS A 135 -6.95 -2.08 -10.67
CA LYS A 135 -5.57 -1.98 -10.21
C LYS A 135 -5.45 -2.96 -9.06
N ALA A 136 -5.48 -4.24 -9.41
CA ALA A 136 -4.63 -5.19 -8.72
C ALA A 136 -3.26 -4.52 -8.57
N ILE A 137 -2.73 -4.50 -7.37
CA ILE A 137 -1.37 -4.05 -7.08
C ILE A 137 -0.48 -4.78 -8.08
N LYS A 138 0.03 -4.06 -9.09
CA LYS A 138 1.06 -4.62 -9.97
C LYS A 138 2.35 -4.56 -9.17
N THR A 139 2.56 -5.54 -8.29
CA THR A 139 3.91 -5.80 -7.82
C THR A 139 4.69 -6.42 -8.96
N VAL A 140 5.90 -5.93 -9.20
CA VAL A 140 6.81 -6.50 -10.18
C VAL A 140 7.89 -7.25 -9.41
N ASN A 141 8.20 -8.45 -9.87
CA ASN A 141 9.28 -9.23 -9.30
C ASN A 141 10.65 -8.63 -9.70
N CYS A 142 11.52 -8.40 -8.74
CA CYS A 142 12.89 -8.00 -9.00
C CYS A 142 13.73 -9.23 -9.36
N SER A 143 14.35 -9.25 -10.54
CA SER A 143 15.16 -10.40 -10.98
C SER A 143 16.47 -10.63 -10.21
N ILE A 144 16.82 -9.78 -9.23
CA ILE A 144 18.01 -9.94 -8.38
C ILE A 144 17.64 -10.56 -7.03
N CYS A 145 16.77 -9.91 -6.25
CA CYS A 145 16.35 -10.44 -4.94
C CYS A 145 15.18 -11.44 -5.03
N LEU A 146 14.54 -11.56 -6.21
CA LEU A 146 13.35 -12.39 -6.43
C LEU A 146 12.13 -11.99 -5.58
N GLU A 147 12.17 -10.81 -4.96
CA GLU A 147 11.07 -10.26 -4.18
C GLU A 147 10.13 -9.43 -5.07
N ASN A 148 8.86 -9.42 -4.69
CA ASN A 148 7.84 -8.57 -5.30
C ASN A 148 7.96 -7.16 -4.75
N THR A 149 8.15 -6.18 -5.62
CA THR A 149 8.28 -4.76 -5.27
C THR A 149 7.25 -3.92 -6.04
N TYR A 150 6.81 -2.81 -5.47
CA TYR A 150 5.86 -1.90 -6.11
C TYR A 150 6.44 -1.23 -7.36
N LEU A 151 5.59 -0.89 -8.33
CA LEU A 151 6.02 -0.24 -9.59
C LEU A 151 6.82 1.06 -9.38
N ASP A 152 6.52 1.83 -8.34
CA ASP A 152 7.20 3.09 -8.00
C ASP A 152 8.54 2.87 -7.27
N GLN A 153 8.84 1.64 -6.86
CA GLN A 153 10.11 1.22 -6.28
C GLN A 153 10.92 0.34 -7.26
N ILE A 154 10.49 0.28 -8.52
CA ILE A 154 11.13 -0.48 -9.59
C ILE A 154 11.78 0.47 -10.57
N PHE A 155 13.06 0.24 -10.82
CA PHE A 155 13.80 0.80 -11.94
C PHE A 155 13.66 -0.12 -13.16
N GLN A 156 13.22 0.45 -14.27
CA GLN A 156 13.23 -0.20 -15.57
C GLN A 156 14.30 0.42 -16.45
N ILE A 157 15.17 -0.41 -17.03
CA ILE A 157 16.15 0.05 -18.01
C ILE A 157 15.44 0.20 -19.35
N GLU A 158 15.35 1.41 -19.90
CA GLU A 158 14.58 1.65 -21.14
C GLU A 158 15.11 0.84 -22.34
N ALA A 159 16.42 0.65 -22.44
CA ALA A 159 17.05 -0.06 -23.56
C ALA A 159 16.75 -1.58 -23.60
N CYS A 160 16.60 -2.25 -22.45
CA CYS A 160 16.35 -3.71 -22.40
C CYS A 160 15.06 -4.12 -21.68
N ARG A 161 14.31 -3.16 -21.13
CA ARG A 161 13.08 -3.36 -20.37
C ARG A 161 13.21 -4.25 -19.12
N HIS A 162 14.42 -4.64 -18.72
CA HIS A 162 14.65 -5.36 -17.46
C HIS A 162 14.33 -4.48 -16.25
N ARG A 163 13.83 -5.13 -15.18
CA ARG A 163 13.26 -4.47 -14.01
C ARG A 163 13.92 -4.93 -12.73
N TYR A 164 14.27 -3.98 -11.87
CA TYR A 164 14.94 -4.21 -10.59
C TYR A 164 14.38 -3.27 -9.54
N CYS A 165 14.35 -3.69 -8.27
CA CYS A 165 14.03 -2.73 -7.21
C CYS A 165 15.16 -1.71 -7.06
N PHE A 166 14.84 -0.50 -6.61
CA PHE A 166 15.84 0.56 -6.40
C PHE A 166 16.98 0.12 -5.48
N THR A 167 16.68 -0.64 -4.43
CA THR A 167 17.68 -1.16 -3.49
C THR A 167 18.72 -2.05 -4.18
N CYS A 168 18.29 -3.02 -4.99
CA CYS A 168 19.21 -3.89 -5.72
C CYS A 168 20.02 -3.12 -6.76
N MET A 169 19.38 -2.19 -7.46
CA MET A 169 20.04 -1.41 -8.51
C MET A 169 21.08 -0.44 -7.92
N SER A 170 20.77 0.18 -6.79
CA SER A 170 21.69 1.06 -6.05
C SER A 170 22.93 0.31 -5.58
N LYS A 171 22.76 -0.85 -4.92
CA LYS A 171 23.89 -1.70 -4.49
C LYS A 171 24.76 -2.16 -5.66
N HIS A 172 24.14 -2.60 -6.76
CA HIS A 172 24.87 -3.00 -7.97
C HIS A 172 25.68 -1.85 -8.57
N ALA A 173 25.08 -0.66 -8.66
CA ALA A 173 25.75 0.51 -9.20
C ALA A 173 26.93 0.97 -8.32
N GLN A 174 26.73 1.02 -6.99
CA GLN A 174 27.81 1.32 -6.04
C GLN A 174 28.99 0.35 -6.20
N MET A 175 28.72 -0.96 -6.23
CA MET A 175 29.75 -1.98 -6.40
C MET A 175 30.52 -1.82 -7.72
N LYS A 176 29.84 -1.49 -8.82
CA LYS A 176 30.50 -1.30 -10.13
C LYS A 176 31.34 -0.03 -10.17
N LEU A 177 30.83 1.06 -9.61
CA LEU A 177 31.56 2.32 -9.51
C LEU A 177 32.81 2.18 -8.64
N LEU A 178 32.74 1.44 -7.53
CA LEU A 178 33.91 1.11 -6.70
C LEU A 178 34.98 0.29 -7.45
N GLN A 179 34.58 -0.48 -8.46
CA GLN A 179 35.49 -1.21 -9.35
C GLN A 179 36.04 -0.33 -10.49
N GLY A 180 35.66 0.95 -10.57
CA GLY A 180 35.99 1.83 -11.68
C GLY A 180 35.25 1.50 -12.98
N ILE A 181 34.15 0.76 -12.90
CA ILE A 181 33.37 0.29 -14.04
C ILE A 181 32.02 0.99 -14.08
N LEU A 182 31.61 1.45 -15.27
CA LEU A 182 30.28 1.99 -15.46
C LEU A 182 29.21 0.90 -15.27
N PRO A 183 28.18 1.13 -14.44
CA PRO A 183 27.17 0.13 -14.19
C PRO A 183 26.34 -0.15 -15.46
N LYS A 184 26.11 -1.44 -15.72
CA LYS A 184 25.30 -1.96 -16.83
C LYS A 184 24.12 -2.76 -16.31
N CYS A 185 23.24 -3.20 -17.21
CA CYS A 185 22.15 -4.13 -16.87
C CYS A 185 22.70 -5.38 -16.14
N PRO A 186 22.17 -5.71 -14.96
CA PRO A 186 22.56 -6.91 -14.21
C PRO A 186 22.16 -8.24 -14.86
N TYR A 187 21.24 -8.24 -15.83
CA TYR A 187 20.75 -9.47 -16.46
C TYR A 187 21.87 -10.18 -17.24
N VAL A 188 21.95 -11.50 -17.09
CA VAL A 188 22.96 -12.34 -17.75
C VAL A 188 22.91 -12.11 -19.26
N ASN A 189 24.08 -11.86 -19.87
CA ASN A 189 24.26 -11.58 -21.30
C ASN A 189 23.58 -10.31 -21.83
N CYS A 190 23.03 -9.45 -20.97
CA CYS A 190 22.53 -8.15 -21.39
C CYS A 190 23.66 -7.10 -21.43
N LYS A 191 23.85 -6.48 -22.59
CA LYS A 191 24.91 -5.45 -22.79
C LYS A 191 24.39 -4.01 -22.67
N SER A 192 23.12 -3.83 -22.33
CA SER A 192 22.51 -2.52 -22.24
C SER A 192 23.13 -1.67 -21.13
N GLU A 193 23.47 -0.45 -21.49
CA GLU A 193 24.07 0.53 -20.59
C GLU A 193 22.99 1.31 -19.85
N LEU A 194 23.36 1.84 -18.69
CA LEU A 194 22.50 2.71 -17.91
C LEU A 194 22.74 4.16 -18.33
N SER A 195 21.66 4.91 -18.54
CA SER A 195 21.78 6.35 -18.72
C SER A 195 22.18 7.02 -17.40
N LEU A 196 23.01 8.07 -17.47
CA LEU A 196 23.40 8.85 -16.29
C LEU A 196 22.20 9.41 -15.54
N ASP A 197 21.18 9.87 -16.26
CA ASP A 197 19.93 10.36 -15.65
C ASP A 197 19.10 9.22 -15.04
N GLY A 198 19.18 8.01 -15.60
CA GLY A 198 18.58 6.82 -15.01
C GLY A 198 19.23 6.46 -13.67
N CYS A 199 20.56 6.61 -13.57
CA CYS A 199 21.31 6.35 -12.35
C CYS A 199 20.97 7.31 -11.20
N LYS A 200 20.71 8.59 -11.51
CA LYS A 200 20.28 9.58 -10.50
C LYS A 200 19.01 9.19 -9.76
N ASN A 201 18.15 8.36 -10.36
CA ASN A 201 16.88 7.95 -9.75
C ASN A 201 17.06 6.98 -8.58
N PHE A 202 18.20 6.26 -8.49
CA PHE A 202 18.45 5.27 -7.43
C PHE A 202 19.80 5.46 -6.72
N LEU A 203 20.63 6.40 -7.17
CA LEU A 203 21.82 6.84 -6.47
C LEU A 203 21.46 8.06 -5.62
N THR A 204 21.65 7.96 -4.29
CA THR A 204 21.53 9.10 -3.40
C THR A 204 22.73 10.04 -3.54
N PRO A 205 22.58 11.36 -3.32
CA PRO A 205 23.67 12.34 -3.42
C PRO A 205 24.82 12.15 -2.41
N GLU A 206 24.65 11.27 -1.43
CA GLU A 206 25.67 10.96 -0.41
C GLU A 206 26.63 9.89 -0.95
N MET A 207 27.52 10.32 -1.83
CA MET A 207 28.82 9.70 -2.10
C MET A 207 29.85 10.78 -2.45
#